data_AF-A0A8T0Q2L5-F1
#
_entry.id   AF-A0A8T0Q2L5-F1
#
_cell.length_a   1.000
_cell.length_b   1.000
_cell.length_c   1.000
_cell.angle_alpha   90.00
_cell.angle_beta   90.00
_cell.angle_gamma   90.00
#
_symmetry.space_group_name_H-M   'P 1'
#
loop_
_entity.id
_entity.type
_entity.pdbx_description
1 polymer ?
#
loop_
_entity_poly.entity_id
_entity_poly.type
_entity_poly.pdbx_seq_one_letter_code
_entity_poly.pdbx_strand_id
1 'polypeptide(L)'
;MAKKNDYYHIKRQIESELIQSGGIASSKPFIDLSKPEHLLKLKDCLKKYCQKAHKRVVDKPITEVREAGICMRENSFYVDTVRSFRDRRYEYKGLNKTWKGKLAEAKSSGNSMKIQEAQDMVVLYDSLQLAHKCILNSFYGYVMRKGARWYSMEMAGVVTYTGAKIIQNARLLVEKIGRPLELDTDGIWCVLPGSFPENFTFKTEAAKKLTVSYPCVMLNVDVARNNTNDQYQLVSLFY
;
A
#
# COMPACT_ATOMS: atom_id res chain seq x y z
N MET A 1 8.38 -26.38 18.33
CA MET A 1 8.45 -26.53 16.87
C MET A 1 9.78 -27.17 16.51
N ALA A 2 9.92 -27.72 15.30
CA ALA A 2 11.15 -28.35 14.85
C ALA A 2 12.32 -27.38 15.08
N LYS A 3 13.19 -27.74 16.02
CA LYS A 3 14.37 -26.96 16.37
C LYS A 3 15.45 -27.21 15.33
N LYS A 4 16.52 -26.45 15.41
CA LYS A 4 17.71 -26.61 14.57
C LYS A 4 18.19 -28.08 14.52
N ASN A 5 18.09 -28.80 15.64
CA ASN A 5 18.46 -30.23 15.71
C ASN A 5 17.50 -31.13 14.90
N ASP A 6 16.18 -30.91 15.01
CA ASP A 6 15.18 -31.67 14.24
C ASP A 6 15.35 -31.45 12.74
N TYR A 7 15.66 -30.21 12.34
CA TYR A 7 16.01 -29.87 10.96
C TYR A 7 17.20 -30.69 10.44
N TYR A 8 18.31 -30.72 11.20
CA TYR A 8 19.50 -31.47 10.77
C TYR A 8 19.29 -32.98 10.76
N HIS A 9 18.50 -33.51 11.71
CA HIS A 9 18.13 -34.93 11.71
C HIS A 9 17.35 -35.29 10.45
N ILE A 10 16.31 -34.52 10.11
CA ILE A 10 15.51 -34.72 8.91
C ILE A 10 16.36 -34.55 7.65
N LYS A 11 17.26 -33.58 7.64
CA LYS A 11 18.17 -33.36 6.51
C LYS A 11 19.06 -34.60 6.27
N ARG A 12 19.71 -35.14 7.31
CA ARG A 12 20.55 -36.35 7.22
C ARG A 12 19.76 -37.56 6.76
N GLN A 13 18.52 -37.71 7.24
CA GLN A 13 17.64 -38.79 6.82
C GLN A 13 17.38 -38.71 5.31
N ILE A 14 17.00 -37.53 4.80
CA ILE A 14 16.71 -37.33 3.36
C ILE A 14 17.97 -37.50 2.51
N GLU A 15 19.13 -37.06 3.00
CA GLU A 15 20.42 -37.23 2.31
C GLU A 15 20.77 -38.71 2.08
N SER A 16 20.23 -39.63 2.89
CA SER A 16 20.38 -41.08 2.71
C SER A 16 19.31 -41.74 1.82
N GLU A 17 18.27 -41.00 1.41
CA GLU A 17 17.17 -41.53 0.61
C GLU A 17 17.46 -41.42 -0.90
N LEU A 18 17.11 -42.48 -1.64
CA LEU A 18 17.05 -42.49 -3.10
C LEU A 18 15.69 -41.95 -3.56
N ILE A 19 15.69 -40.91 -4.40
CA ILE A 19 14.46 -40.23 -4.81
C ILE A 19 14.09 -40.67 -6.23
N GLN A 20 12.90 -41.25 -6.36
CA GLN A 20 12.30 -41.53 -7.66
C GLN A 20 11.79 -40.23 -8.28
N SER A 21 12.41 -39.78 -9.37
CA SER A 21 11.85 -38.73 -10.21
C SER A 21 10.66 -39.28 -10.99
N GLY A 22 9.54 -38.55 -11.02
CA GLY A 22 8.33 -38.96 -11.73
C GLY A 22 8.58 -39.12 -13.23
N GLY A 23 8.48 -40.35 -13.73
CA GLY A 23 8.76 -40.72 -15.12
C GLY A 23 9.83 -41.81 -15.20
N ILE A 24 9.47 -42.92 -15.84
CA ILE A 24 10.20 -44.18 -16.03
C ILE A 24 11.75 -44.01 -16.03
N ALA A 25 12.39 -44.53 -14.97
CA ALA A 25 13.79 -44.98 -14.88
C ALA A 25 14.95 -43.97 -14.68
N SER A 26 14.91 -43.11 -13.65
CA SER A 26 16.15 -42.82 -12.91
C SER A 26 15.88 -42.48 -11.44
N SER A 27 16.31 -43.35 -10.53
CA SER A 27 16.41 -43.01 -9.11
C SER A 27 17.65 -42.14 -8.94
N LYS A 28 17.48 -40.90 -8.48
CA LYS A 28 18.60 -39.99 -8.23
C LYS A 28 18.83 -39.84 -6.73
N PRO A 29 20.08 -39.89 -6.26
CA PRO A 29 20.42 -39.49 -4.91
C PRO A 29 19.88 -38.09 -4.62
N PHE A 30 19.42 -37.83 -3.38
CA PHE A 30 19.01 -36.49 -2.98
C PHE A 30 20.07 -35.44 -3.33
N ILE A 31 21.35 -35.77 -3.19
CA ILE A 31 22.50 -34.90 -3.49
C ILE A 31 22.51 -34.38 -4.94
N ASP A 32 22.01 -35.19 -5.88
CA ASP A 32 22.05 -34.90 -7.32
C ASP A 32 20.86 -34.06 -7.82
N LEU A 33 19.91 -33.75 -6.94
CA LEU A 33 18.80 -32.88 -7.27
C LEU A 33 19.24 -31.41 -7.41
N SER A 34 18.46 -30.63 -8.13
CA SER A 34 18.67 -29.19 -8.19
C SER A 34 18.36 -28.52 -6.85
N LYS A 35 18.99 -27.37 -6.55
CA LYS A 35 18.73 -26.61 -5.31
C LYS A 35 17.23 -26.32 -5.04
N PRO A 36 16.39 -25.99 -6.05
CA PRO A 36 14.96 -25.82 -5.83
C PRO A 36 14.25 -27.11 -5.38
N GLU A 37 14.62 -28.25 -5.98
CA GLU A 37 14.06 -29.56 -5.64
C GLU A 37 14.51 -30.01 -4.25
N HIS A 38 15.78 -29.76 -3.87
CA HIS A 38 16.27 -29.95 -2.50
C HIS A 38 15.39 -29.23 -1.49
N LEU A 39 15.16 -27.93 -1.72
CA LEU A 39 14.39 -27.08 -0.81
C LEU A 39 12.93 -27.53 -0.72
N LEU A 40 12.32 -27.92 -1.84
CA LEU A 40 10.95 -28.40 -1.88
C LEU A 40 10.80 -29.68 -1.06
N LYS A 41 11.66 -30.67 -1.32
CA LYS A 41 11.61 -31.97 -0.63
C LYS A 41 11.87 -31.83 0.87
N LEU A 42 12.87 -31.03 1.23
CA LEU A 42 13.20 -30.76 2.64
C LEU A 42 12.03 -30.08 3.36
N LYS A 43 11.37 -29.11 2.71
CA LYS A 43 10.20 -28.43 3.25
C LYS A 43 9.02 -29.40 3.45
N ASP A 44 8.79 -30.30 2.51
CA ASP A 44 7.71 -31.30 2.60
C ASP A 44 7.94 -32.30 3.73
N CYS A 45 9.16 -32.81 3.88
CA CYS A 45 9.52 -33.72 4.96
C CYS A 45 9.43 -33.02 6.32
N LEU A 46 9.93 -31.78 6.44
CA LEU A 46 9.81 -30.98 7.65
C LEU A 46 8.35 -30.70 8.00
N LYS A 47 7.50 -30.40 7.01
CA LYS A 47 6.05 -30.23 7.19
C LYS A 47 5.40 -31.49 7.77
N LYS A 48 5.70 -32.67 7.20
CA LYS A 48 5.18 -33.97 7.68
C LYS A 48 5.65 -34.27 9.10
N TYR A 49 6.92 -34.01 9.40
CA TYR A 49 7.46 -34.17 10.75
C TYR A 49 6.72 -33.25 11.74
N CYS A 50 6.60 -31.96 11.44
CA CYS A 50 5.90 -31.01 12.31
C CYS A 50 4.42 -31.39 12.53
N GLN A 51 3.73 -31.91 11.51
CA GLN A 51 2.36 -32.44 11.65
C GLN A 51 2.30 -33.61 12.63
N LYS A 52 3.24 -34.56 12.54
CA LYS A 52 3.26 -35.75 13.41
C LYS A 52 3.72 -35.43 14.83
N ALA A 53 4.87 -34.76 14.97
CA ALA A 53 5.51 -34.51 16.25
C ALA A 53 4.91 -33.33 17.02
N HIS A 54 4.40 -32.32 16.33
CA HIS A 54 3.90 -31.08 16.95
C HIS A 54 2.42 -30.78 16.67
N LYS A 55 1.72 -31.62 15.88
CA LYS A 55 0.32 -31.44 15.48
C LYS A 55 0.02 -30.10 14.80
N ARG A 56 1.05 -29.38 14.34
CA ARG A 56 0.97 -28.06 13.71
C ARG A 56 2.13 -27.83 12.76
N VAL A 57 1.89 -27.11 11.65
CA VAL A 57 2.88 -26.89 10.59
C VAL A 57 3.60 -25.54 10.72
N VAL A 58 2.86 -24.51 11.13
CA VAL A 58 3.32 -23.12 11.19
C VAL A 58 2.94 -22.58 12.55
N ASP A 59 3.90 -21.99 13.25
CA ASP A 59 3.63 -21.21 14.46
C ASP A 59 3.08 -19.85 14.08
N LYS A 60 2.31 -19.22 14.97
CA LYS A 60 1.90 -17.83 14.75
C LYS A 60 3.17 -16.99 14.55
N PRO A 61 3.27 -16.19 13.48
CA PRO A 61 4.44 -15.35 13.26
C PRO A 61 4.63 -14.46 14.49
N ILE A 62 5.86 -14.39 14.98
CA ILE A 62 6.22 -13.47 16.06
C ILE A 62 6.33 -12.09 15.42
N THR A 63 5.52 -11.15 15.92
CA THR A 63 5.60 -9.76 15.51
C THR A 63 6.59 -9.05 16.41
N GLU A 64 7.67 -8.53 15.82
CA GLU A 64 8.69 -7.75 16.52
C GLU A 64 8.74 -6.35 15.91
N VAL A 65 8.80 -5.33 16.76
CA VAL A 65 9.04 -3.96 16.30
C VAL A 65 10.51 -3.85 15.89
N ARG A 66 10.74 -3.31 14.69
CA ARG A 66 12.07 -3.08 14.12
C ARG A 66 12.22 -1.63 13.76
N GLU A 67 13.46 -1.16 13.78
CA GLU A 67 13.83 0.20 13.42
C GLU A 67 14.61 0.20 12.11
N ALA A 68 14.39 1.23 11.29
CA ALA A 68 15.10 1.45 10.04
C ALA A 68 15.50 2.92 9.92
N GLY A 69 16.77 3.19 9.62
CA GLY A 69 17.27 4.53 9.33
C GLY A 69 16.95 4.92 7.89
N ILE A 70 16.40 6.12 7.70
CA ILE A 70 16.10 6.69 6.37
C ILE A 70 16.96 7.94 6.17
N CYS A 71 17.92 7.85 5.25
CA CYS A 71 18.79 8.98 4.94
C CYS A 71 18.02 10.07 4.17
N MET A 72 17.88 11.26 4.74
CA MET A 72 17.21 12.40 4.10
C MET A 72 18.09 13.14 3.08
N ARG A 73 19.33 12.67 2.85
CA ARG A 73 20.33 13.28 1.95
C ARG A 73 20.69 12.41 0.75
N GLU A 74 20.10 11.23 0.64
CA GLU A 74 20.32 10.33 -0.50
C GLU A 74 19.71 10.91 -1.79
N ASN A 75 20.20 10.49 -2.94
CA ASN A 75 19.62 10.86 -4.23
C ASN A 75 18.12 10.49 -4.28
N SER A 76 17.27 11.51 -4.42
CA SER A 76 15.82 11.41 -4.31
C SER A 76 15.10 10.89 -5.56
N PHE A 77 15.82 10.44 -6.61
CA PHE A 77 15.20 10.07 -7.91
C PHE A 77 13.99 9.12 -7.77
N TYR A 78 14.03 8.18 -6.83
CA TYR A 78 12.91 7.25 -6.59
C TYR A 78 11.68 8.00 -6.07
N VAL A 79 11.84 8.79 -5.00
CA VAL A 79 10.76 9.58 -4.39
C VAL A 79 10.26 10.66 -5.35
N ASP A 80 11.15 11.28 -6.12
CA ASP A 80 10.79 12.28 -7.12
C ASP A 80 9.98 11.67 -8.27
N THR A 81 10.30 10.45 -8.67
CA THR A 81 9.49 9.70 -9.65
C THR A 81 8.09 9.44 -9.11
N VAL A 82 7.97 8.97 -7.86
CA VAL A 82 6.66 8.78 -7.20
C VAL A 82 5.89 10.09 -7.11
N ARG A 83 6.55 11.19 -6.75
CA ARG A 83 5.97 12.53 -6.66
C ARG A 83 5.43 12.99 -8.02
N SER A 84 6.22 12.83 -9.08
CA SER A 84 5.83 13.17 -10.45
C SER A 84 4.59 12.40 -10.91
N PHE A 85 4.53 11.08 -10.65
CA PHE A 85 3.33 10.27 -10.96
C PHE A 85 2.11 10.68 -10.14
N ARG A 86 2.29 11.02 -8.86
CA ARG A 86 1.22 11.53 -7.99
C ARG A 86 0.67 12.85 -8.52
N ASP A 87 1.56 13.79 -8.86
CA ASP A 87 1.17 15.14 -9.27
C ASP A 87 0.45 15.10 -10.63
N ARG A 88 0.96 14.32 -11.59
CA ARG A 88 0.27 14.04 -12.87
C ARG A 88 -1.10 13.39 -12.65
N ARG A 89 -1.23 12.47 -11.69
CA ARG A 89 -2.54 11.91 -11.33
C ARG A 89 -3.48 12.99 -10.80
N TYR A 90 -2.99 13.92 -9.98
CA TYR A 90 -3.81 15.02 -9.44
C TYR A 90 -4.29 15.97 -10.53
N GLU A 91 -3.50 16.22 -11.57
CA GLU A 91 -3.95 16.96 -12.76
C GLU A 91 -5.16 16.27 -13.41
N TYR A 92 -5.06 14.96 -13.70
CA TYR A 92 -6.19 14.21 -14.28
C TYR A 92 -7.39 14.12 -13.35
N LYS A 93 -7.17 13.95 -12.04
CA LYS A 93 -8.25 13.95 -11.04
C LYS A 93 -8.94 15.32 -10.97
N GLY A 94 -8.19 16.41 -11.08
CA GLY A 94 -8.70 17.77 -11.16
C GLY A 94 -9.53 17.98 -12.43
N LEU A 95 -9.01 17.56 -13.58
CA LEU A 95 -9.73 17.62 -14.86
C LEU A 95 -11.01 16.78 -14.83
N ASN A 96 -10.98 15.58 -14.27
CA ASN A 96 -12.17 14.75 -14.07
C ASN A 96 -13.25 15.49 -13.24
N LYS A 97 -12.86 16.15 -12.15
CA LYS A 97 -13.78 16.95 -11.33
C LYS A 97 -14.37 18.13 -12.12
N THR A 98 -13.53 18.87 -12.85
CA THR A 98 -13.96 19.99 -13.69
C THR A 98 -14.96 19.54 -14.76
N TRP A 99 -14.68 18.44 -15.46
CA TRP A 99 -15.56 17.92 -16.50
C TRP A 99 -16.85 17.31 -15.96
N LYS A 100 -16.85 16.75 -14.74
CA LYS A 100 -18.10 16.40 -14.04
C LYS A 100 -18.98 17.61 -13.76
N GLY A 101 -18.38 18.75 -13.39
CA GLY A 101 -19.08 20.03 -13.25
C GLY A 101 -19.68 20.51 -14.57
N LYS A 102 -18.86 20.55 -15.64
CA LYS A 102 -19.32 20.91 -16.99
C LYS A 102 -20.43 19.98 -17.51
N LEU A 103 -20.38 18.69 -17.20
CA LEU A 103 -21.43 17.73 -17.57
C LEU A 103 -22.75 18.06 -16.86
N ALA A 104 -22.70 18.45 -15.58
CA ALA A 104 -23.89 18.88 -14.85
C ALA A 104 -24.49 20.15 -15.48
N GLU A 105 -23.67 21.15 -15.81
CA GLU A 105 -24.09 22.37 -16.50
C GLU A 105 -24.67 22.09 -17.90
N ALA A 106 -24.02 21.23 -18.68
CA ALA A 106 -24.48 20.84 -20.01
C ALA A 106 -25.84 20.13 -19.95
N LYS A 107 -26.05 19.24 -18.98
CA LYS A 107 -27.34 18.58 -18.72
C LYS A 107 -28.43 19.59 -18.38
N SER A 108 -28.14 20.60 -17.56
CA SER A 108 -29.09 21.68 -17.26
C SER A 108 -29.42 22.55 -18.49
N SER A 109 -28.48 22.70 -19.43
CA SER A 109 -28.67 23.48 -20.66
C SER A 109 -29.45 22.75 -21.77
N GLY A 110 -29.60 21.42 -21.69
CA GLY A 110 -30.28 20.60 -22.70
C GLY A 110 -29.54 20.43 -24.04
N ASN A 111 -28.30 20.92 -24.18
CA ASN A 111 -27.55 20.79 -25.43
C ASN A 111 -26.92 19.40 -25.58
N SER A 112 -27.49 18.58 -26.46
CA SER A 112 -27.05 17.18 -26.69
C SER A 112 -25.57 17.04 -27.08
N MET A 113 -25.06 17.92 -27.95
CA MET A 113 -23.65 17.87 -28.38
C MET A 113 -22.70 18.13 -27.21
N LYS A 114 -22.99 19.14 -26.38
CA LYS A 114 -22.18 19.46 -25.19
C LYS A 114 -22.26 18.39 -24.11
N ILE A 115 -23.41 17.73 -23.98
CA ILE A 115 -23.58 16.61 -23.04
C ILE A 115 -22.68 15.46 -23.46
N GLN A 116 -22.68 15.09 -24.74
CA GLN A 116 -21.85 14.00 -25.26
C GLN A 116 -20.36 14.30 -25.08
N GLU A 117 -19.91 15.49 -25.49
CA GLU A 117 -18.52 15.91 -25.31
C GLU A 117 -18.09 15.87 -23.83
N ALA A 118 -18.89 16.44 -22.93
CA ALA A 118 -18.56 16.44 -21.52
C ALA A 118 -18.55 15.02 -20.92
N GLN A 119 -19.43 14.13 -21.38
CA GLN A 119 -19.46 12.74 -20.96
C GLN A 119 -18.21 11.97 -21.41
N ASP A 120 -17.77 12.15 -22.65
CA ASP A 120 -16.56 11.53 -23.18
C ASP A 120 -15.31 12.01 -22.42
N MET A 121 -15.23 13.31 -22.11
CA MET A 121 -14.12 13.86 -21.33
C MET A 121 -14.12 13.36 -19.88
N VAL A 122 -15.29 13.15 -19.25
CA VAL A 122 -15.37 12.53 -17.92
C VAL A 122 -14.80 11.12 -17.96
N VAL A 123 -15.18 10.30 -18.96
CA VAL A 123 -14.68 8.93 -19.12
C VAL A 123 -13.17 8.92 -19.35
N LEU A 124 -12.67 9.79 -20.23
CA LEU A 124 -11.25 9.91 -20.54
C LEU A 124 -10.43 10.21 -19.27
N TYR A 125 -10.79 11.27 -18.54
CA TYR A 125 -10.02 11.66 -17.36
C TYR A 125 -10.20 10.74 -16.17
N ASP A 126 -11.34 10.04 -16.05
CA ASP A 126 -11.48 8.99 -15.04
C ASP A 126 -10.54 7.83 -15.34
N SER A 127 -10.49 7.40 -16.60
CA SER A 127 -9.60 6.34 -17.05
C SER A 127 -8.13 6.72 -16.82
N LEU A 128 -7.73 7.94 -17.17
CA LEU A 128 -6.36 8.43 -16.98
C LEU A 128 -5.96 8.49 -15.50
N GLN A 129 -6.82 9.01 -14.62
CA GLN A 129 -6.50 9.09 -13.18
C GLN A 129 -6.49 7.71 -12.51
N LEU A 130 -7.35 6.77 -12.93
CA LEU A 130 -7.36 5.40 -12.43
C LEU A 130 -6.13 4.62 -12.90
N ALA A 131 -5.73 4.76 -14.17
CA ALA A 131 -4.49 4.17 -14.66
C ALA A 131 -3.27 4.64 -13.85
N HIS A 132 -3.18 5.95 -13.58
CA HIS A 132 -2.12 6.50 -12.74
C HIS A 132 -2.25 6.07 -11.27
N LYS A 133 -3.46 5.84 -10.75
CA LYS A 133 -3.68 5.26 -9.40
C LYS A 133 -3.06 3.87 -9.31
N CYS A 134 -3.27 3.01 -10.32
CA CYS A 134 -2.71 1.66 -10.34
C CYS A 134 -1.17 1.68 -10.36
N ILE A 135 -0.56 2.56 -11.15
CA ILE A 135 0.90 2.72 -11.18
C ILE A 135 1.41 3.27 -9.85
N LEU A 136 0.76 4.29 -9.30
CA LEU A 136 1.13 4.90 -8.03
C LEU A 136 1.13 3.87 -6.89
N ASN A 137 0.07 3.07 -6.80
CA ASN A 137 -0.04 1.96 -5.85
C ASN A 137 0.99 0.85 -6.14
N SER A 138 1.41 0.68 -7.40
CA SER A 138 2.43 -0.31 -7.73
C SER A 138 3.83 0.06 -7.21
N PHE A 139 4.15 1.34 -6.97
CA PHE A 139 5.47 1.72 -6.41
C PHE A 139 5.70 1.13 -5.01
N TYR A 140 4.70 1.21 -4.11
CA TYR A 140 4.85 0.61 -2.78
C TYR A 140 4.95 -0.92 -2.85
N GLY A 141 4.23 -1.56 -3.78
CA GLY A 141 4.28 -3.02 -3.95
C GLY A 141 5.56 -3.49 -4.64
N TYR A 142 6.13 -2.65 -5.51
CA TYR A 142 7.33 -2.96 -6.29
C TYR A 142 8.53 -3.24 -5.39
N VAL A 143 8.71 -2.50 -4.30
CA VAL A 143 9.86 -2.70 -3.40
C VAL A 143 9.84 -4.04 -2.66
N MET A 144 8.71 -4.77 -2.71
CA MET A 144 8.55 -6.13 -2.19
C MET A 144 8.49 -7.20 -3.28
N ARG A 145 8.56 -6.82 -4.56
CA ARG A 145 8.50 -7.77 -5.68
C ARG A 145 9.80 -8.58 -5.76
N LYS A 146 9.68 -9.90 -5.87
CA LYS A 146 10.82 -10.79 -6.11
C LYS A 146 11.53 -10.40 -7.41
N GLY A 147 12.84 -10.16 -7.34
CA GLY A 147 13.66 -9.71 -8.47
C GLY A 147 13.53 -8.23 -8.80
N ALA A 148 12.91 -7.41 -7.95
CA ALA A 148 12.97 -5.95 -8.10
C ALA A 148 14.41 -5.44 -7.99
N ARG A 149 14.76 -4.45 -8.81
CA ARG A 149 16.08 -3.80 -8.75
C ARG A 149 16.24 -2.99 -7.47
N TRP A 150 15.14 -2.41 -6.99
CA TRP A 150 15.07 -1.66 -5.73
C TRP A 150 14.17 -2.42 -4.73
N TYR A 151 14.62 -3.58 -4.29
CA TYR A 151 13.94 -4.37 -3.26
C TYR A 151 14.31 -3.84 -1.86
N SER A 152 13.31 -3.54 -1.02
CA SER A 152 13.50 -3.22 0.40
C SER A 152 12.26 -3.60 1.20
N MET A 153 12.43 -4.53 2.13
CA MET A 153 11.38 -4.96 3.05
C MET A 153 11.14 -3.92 4.14
N GLU A 154 12.22 -3.24 4.56
CA GLU A 154 12.23 -2.18 5.55
C GLU A 154 11.39 -1.00 5.08
N MET A 155 11.58 -0.54 3.83
CA MET A 155 10.78 0.54 3.26
C MET A 155 9.29 0.20 3.24
N ALA A 156 8.92 -1.00 2.79
CA ALA A 156 7.53 -1.44 2.78
C ALA A 156 6.95 -1.55 4.21
N GLY A 157 7.75 -2.04 5.16
CA GLY A 157 7.40 -2.11 6.57
C GLY A 157 7.14 -0.74 7.18
N VAL A 158 8.02 0.24 6.95
CA VAL A 158 7.86 1.61 7.46
C VAL A 158 6.61 2.27 6.88
N VAL A 159 6.37 2.16 5.57
CA VAL A 159 5.19 2.75 4.92
C VAL A 159 3.90 2.17 5.49
N THR A 160 3.81 0.85 5.58
CA THR A 160 2.59 0.18 6.09
C THR A 160 2.37 0.43 7.58
N TYR A 161 3.43 0.42 8.38
CA TYR A 161 3.35 0.72 9.82
C TYR A 161 2.92 2.18 10.06
N THR A 162 3.50 3.13 9.32
CA THR A 162 3.16 4.56 9.43
C THR A 162 1.71 4.81 9.01
N GLY A 163 1.26 4.23 7.89
CA GLY A 163 -0.13 4.33 7.44
C GLY A 163 -1.11 3.76 8.45
N ALA A 164 -0.81 2.57 9.01
CA ALA A 164 -1.61 1.97 10.07
C ALA A 164 -1.68 2.87 11.32
N LYS A 165 -0.58 3.53 11.70
CA LYS A 165 -0.57 4.43 12.85
C LYS A 165 -1.42 5.68 12.60
N ILE A 166 -1.34 6.27 11.41
CA ILE A 166 -2.16 7.43 11.01
C ILE A 166 -3.65 7.10 11.11
N ILE A 167 -4.10 6.00 10.51
CA ILE A 167 -5.52 5.65 10.49
C ILE A 167 -6.02 5.24 11.89
N GLN A 168 -5.18 4.60 12.70
CA GLN A 168 -5.51 4.29 14.10
C GLN A 168 -5.67 5.56 14.95
N ASN A 169 -4.81 6.56 14.78
CA ASN A 169 -4.93 7.84 15.47
C ASN A 169 -6.20 8.58 15.03
N ALA A 170 -6.49 8.61 13.73
CA ALA A 170 -7.73 9.19 13.19
C ALA A 170 -8.98 8.49 13.78
N ARG A 171 -8.97 7.16 13.86
CA ARG A 171 -10.05 6.37 14.48
C ARG A 171 -10.28 6.76 15.94
N LEU A 172 -9.21 6.90 16.72
CA LEU A 172 -9.30 7.30 18.13
C LEU A 172 -9.90 8.70 18.29
N LEU A 173 -9.64 9.61 17.36
CA LEU A 173 -10.28 10.93 17.35
C LEU A 173 -11.77 10.80 17.00
N VAL A 174 -12.11 10.05 15.95
CA VAL A 174 -13.48 9.81 15.50
C VAL A 174 -14.34 9.17 16.59
N GLU A 175 -13.81 8.22 17.38
CA GLU A 175 -14.51 7.61 18.52
C GLU A 175 -14.92 8.60 19.61
N LYS A 176 -14.18 9.71 19.77
CA LYS A 176 -14.49 10.73 20.78
C LYS A 176 -15.60 11.67 20.34
N ILE A 177 -15.80 11.83 19.03
CA ILE A 177 -16.74 12.80 18.46
C ILE A 177 -17.94 12.15 17.75
N GLY A 178 -17.91 10.82 17.57
CA GLY A 178 -18.93 10.06 16.86
C GLY A 178 -18.71 8.56 17.03
N ARG A 179 -19.14 7.76 16.05
CA ARG A 179 -18.99 6.30 16.06
C ARG A 179 -18.36 5.81 14.76
N PRO A 180 -17.15 5.23 14.78
CA PRO A 180 -16.62 4.53 13.61
C PRO A 180 -17.41 3.23 13.39
N LEU A 181 -17.67 2.92 12.12
CA LEU A 181 -18.38 1.73 11.67
C LEU A 181 -17.43 0.73 11.02
N GLU A 182 -16.57 1.22 10.13
CA GLU A 182 -15.61 0.41 9.39
C GLU A 182 -14.31 1.19 9.21
N LEU A 183 -13.19 0.47 9.23
CA LEU A 183 -11.86 1.02 8.98
C LEU A 183 -11.14 0.09 8.01
N ASP A 184 -10.76 0.64 6.86
CA ASP A 184 -9.98 -0.08 5.85
C ASP A 184 -8.81 0.79 5.41
N THR A 185 -7.59 0.33 5.72
CA THR A 185 -6.28 0.84 5.26
C THR A 185 -6.04 2.34 5.46
N ASP A 186 -6.73 3.19 4.71
CA ASP A 186 -6.63 4.65 4.67
C ASP A 186 -7.99 5.37 4.81
N GLY A 187 -9.10 4.64 4.99
CA GLY A 187 -10.46 5.16 5.12
C GLY A 187 -11.16 4.74 6.41
N ILE A 188 -12.04 5.62 6.92
CA ILE A 188 -12.92 5.34 8.04
C ILE A 188 -14.35 5.69 7.61
N TRP A 189 -15.24 4.70 7.66
CA TRP A 189 -16.68 4.94 7.64
C TRP A 189 -17.14 5.21 9.06
N CYS A 190 -17.82 6.33 9.29
CA CYS A 190 -18.28 6.73 10.61
C CYS A 190 -19.61 7.49 10.55
N VAL A 191 -20.27 7.57 11.69
CA VAL A 191 -21.42 8.44 11.92
C VAL A 191 -21.04 9.52 12.93
N LEU A 192 -21.34 10.76 12.59
CA LEU A 192 -21.19 11.92 13.46
C LEU A 192 -22.58 12.42 13.88
N PRO A 193 -22.71 13.13 15.02
CA PRO A 193 -23.96 13.77 15.41
C PRO A 193 -24.50 14.69 14.32
N GLY A 194 -25.82 14.77 14.14
CA GLY A 194 -26.43 15.65 13.12
C GLY A 194 -26.19 17.15 13.37
N SER A 195 -25.81 17.53 14.58
CA SER A 195 -25.39 18.89 14.95
C SER A 195 -23.90 19.16 14.74
N PHE A 196 -23.13 18.16 14.31
CA PHE A 196 -21.69 18.30 14.13
C PHE A 196 -21.38 19.21 12.93
N PRO A 197 -20.40 20.13 13.03
CA PRO A 197 -20.06 21.03 11.95
C PRO A 197 -19.55 20.28 10.71
N GLU A 198 -20.19 20.51 9.56
CA GLU A 198 -19.80 19.91 8.27
C GLU A 198 -19.02 20.90 7.39
N ASN A 199 -19.70 21.64 6.51
CA ASN A 199 -19.07 22.44 5.49
C ASN A 199 -19.21 23.94 5.77
N PHE A 200 -18.09 24.65 5.79
CA PHE A 200 -18.04 26.11 5.86
C PHE A 200 -17.62 26.69 4.51
N THR A 201 -18.22 27.81 4.12
CA THR A 201 -17.83 28.53 2.89
C THR A 201 -17.31 29.91 3.23
N PHE A 202 -16.03 30.12 2.98
CA PHE A 202 -15.35 31.40 3.15
C PHE A 202 -15.41 32.21 1.86
N LYS A 203 -15.58 33.53 1.97
CA LYS A 203 -15.40 34.47 0.87
C LYS A 203 -13.99 35.02 0.96
N THR A 204 -13.19 34.84 -0.10
CA THR A 204 -11.87 35.46 -0.18
C THR A 204 -11.97 36.91 -0.66
N GLU A 205 -10.93 37.71 -0.43
CA GLU A 205 -10.82 39.08 -0.97
C GLU A 205 -10.95 39.12 -2.50
N ALA A 206 -10.49 38.06 -3.17
CA ALA A 206 -10.66 37.86 -4.62
C ALA A 206 -12.09 37.43 -5.03
N ALA A 207 -13.09 37.60 -4.16
CA ALA A 207 -14.49 37.19 -4.35
C ALA A 207 -14.72 35.71 -4.68
N LYS A 208 -13.71 34.85 -4.49
CA LYS A 208 -13.81 33.41 -4.74
C LYS A 208 -14.36 32.72 -3.50
N LYS A 209 -15.32 31.82 -3.68
CA LYS A 209 -15.84 30.97 -2.60
C LYS A 209 -14.87 29.81 -2.35
N LEU A 210 -14.46 29.63 -1.10
CA LEU A 210 -13.67 28.49 -0.64
C LEU A 210 -14.51 27.67 0.33
N THR A 211 -14.94 26.48 -0.09
CA THR A 211 -15.67 25.54 0.77
C THR A 211 -14.71 24.57 1.42
N VAL A 212 -14.85 24.42 2.74
CA VAL A 212 -14.01 23.58 3.58
C VAL A 212 -14.90 22.61 4.35
N SER A 213 -14.55 21.33 4.34
CA SER A 213 -15.13 20.32 5.22
C SER A 213 -14.39 20.31 6.54
N TYR A 214 -15.05 20.70 7.63
CA TYR A 214 -14.48 20.75 8.97
C TYR A 214 -14.00 19.38 9.47
N PRO A 215 -14.76 18.27 9.33
CA PRO A 215 -14.24 16.95 9.72
C PRO A 215 -12.95 16.59 8.97
N CYS A 216 -12.87 16.91 7.67
CA CYS A 216 -11.69 16.65 6.86
C CYS A 216 -10.49 17.50 7.32
N VAL A 217 -10.68 18.80 7.55
CA VAL A 217 -9.60 19.68 7.99
C VAL A 217 -9.13 19.34 9.40
N MET A 218 -10.04 19.03 10.32
CA MET A 218 -9.70 18.58 11.66
C MET A 218 -8.74 17.38 11.62
N LEU A 219 -9.05 16.36 10.80
CA LEU A 219 -8.18 15.19 10.62
C LEU A 219 -6.85 15.56 9.93
N ASN A 220 -6.87 16.40 8.90
CA ASN A 220 -5.65 16.83 8.21
C ASN A 220 -4.70 17.59 9.15
N VAL A 221 -5.22 18.41 10.05
CA VAL A 221 -4.42 19.14 11.05
C VAL A 221 -3.80 18.18 12.06
N ASP A 222 -4.53 17.16 12.52
CA ASP A 222 -4.00 16.14 13.41
C ASP A 222 -2.84 15.37 12.74
N VAL A 223 -3.02 14.95 11.48
CA VAL A 223 -1.95 14.29 10.70
C VAL A 223 -0.75 15.21 10.52
N ALA A 224 -0.96 16.48 10.15
CA ALA A 224 0.14 17.43 9.98
C ALA A 224 0.94 17.62 11.28
N ARG A 225 0.28 17.70 12.43
CA ARG A 225 0.98 17.86 13.72
C ARG A 225 1.77 16.63 14.14
N ASN A 226 1.26 15.44 13.86
CA ASN A 226 1.83 14.19 14.38
C ASN A 226 2.74 13.47 13.37
N ASN A 227 2.70 13.83 12.09
CA ASN A 227 3.35 13.06 11.02
C ASN A 227 4.12 13.91 10.01
N THR A 228 4.33 15.21 10.27
CA THR A 228 5.23 16.02 9.42
C THR A 228 6.67 15.55 9.58
N ASN A 229 7.38 15.47 8.45
CA ASN A 229 8.82 15.18 8.43
C ASN A 229 9.61 16.50 8.43
N ASP A 230 9.98 16.98 9.61
CA ASP A 230 10.78 18.20 9.79
C ASP A 230 12.26 18.01 9.44
N GLN A 231 12.69 16.77 9.14
CA GLN A 231 14.07 16.42 8.79
C GLN A 231 14.29 16.30 7.27
N TYR A 232 13.27 16.55 6.45
CA TYR A 232 13.36 16.42 4.99
C TYR A 232 14.39 17.42 4.43
N GLN A 233 15.46 16.93 3.80
CA GLN A 233 16.49 17.78 3.17
C GLN A 233 16.37 17.72 1.65
N LEU A 234 16.62 18.86 1.00
CA LEU A 234 16.70 18.96 -0.45
C LEU A 234 18.15 19.18 -0.84
N VAL A 235 18.62 18.47 -1.86
CA VAL A 235 19.91 18.77 -2.47
C VAL A 235 19.75 20.08 -3.24
N SER A 236 20.31 21.17 -2.70
CA SER A 236 20.51 22.40 -3.45
C SER A 236 21.56 22.10 -4.51
N LEU A 237 21.15 21.91 -5.76
CA LEU A 237 22.07 22.01 -6.88
C LEU A 237 22.47 23.48 -6.99
N PHE A 238 23.50 23.88 -6.23
CA PHE A 238 24.25 25.09 -6.54
C PHE A 238 24.98 24.82 -7.86
N TYR A 239 24.38 25.31 -8.96
CA TYR A 239 25.06 25.60 -10.21
C TYR A 239 25.14 27.11 -10.37
#